data_AF-A0A7W5ECB0-F1
#
_entry.id   AF-A0A7W5ECB0-F1
#
_cell.length_a   1.000
_cell.length_b   1.000
_cell.length_c   1.000
_cell.angle_alpha   90.00
_cell.angle_beta   90.00
_cell.angle_gamma   90.00
#
_symmetry.space_group_name_H-M   'P 1'
#
loop_
_entity.id
_entity.type
_entity.pdbx_description
1 polymer ?
#
loop_
_entity_poly.entity_id
_entity_poly.type
_entity_poly.pdbx_seq_one_letter_code
_entity_poly.pdbx_strand_id
1 'polypeptide(L)'
;METHGFSLRLGSHLNAYLHRMRVQSHRWTAREPDWAIGALAGFGAGGIVMLMELAFAAAIGTDPWRVPRLVAALALGSPVLQVGGYSLEVLVAALAVHYLLGTFFGLVLAALMAPFHLDSSVVMAVVAGAVFGLLLYLFNFYVITSVLPWFAEMRGWVTVLGHVEFGVMAGLIYRMLERRR
;
A
#
# COMPACT_ATOMS: atom_id res chain seq x y z
N MET A 1 54.24 40.83 9.65
CA MET A 1 53.03 41.65 9.41
C MET A 1 52.05 40.81 8.58
N GLU A 2 51.56 39.68 9.10
CA GLU A 2 50.76 38.70 8.30
C GLU A 2 49.70 37.93 9.11
N THR A 3 49.36 38.34 10.33
CA THR A 3 48.38 37.60 11.18
C THR A 3 46.93 38.04 10.99
N HIS A 4 46.67 39.20 10.36
CA HIS A 4 45.32 39.74 10.20
C HIS A 4 44.53 39.15 9.02
N GLY A 5 45.19 38.58 8.00
CA GLY A 5 44.51 38.02 6.83
C GLY A 5 43.88 36.63 7.04
N PHE A 6 44.40 35.84 8.00
CA PHE A 6 43.98 34.47 8.23
C PHE A 6 42.62 34.38 8.95
N SER A 7 42.37 35.27 9.91
CA SER A 7 41.11 35.31 10.68
C SER A 7 39.90 35.65 9.81
N LEU A 8 40.06 36.56 8.85
CA LEU A 8 39.00 37.00 7.94
C LEU A 8 38.56 35.90 6.96
N ARG A 9 39.50 35.10 6.43
CA ARG A 9 39.18 33.96 5.55
C ARG A 9 38.47 32.82 6.28
N LEU A 10 38.86 32.52 7.52
CA LEU A 10 38.22 31.46 8.29
C LEU A 10 36.76 31.80 8.62
N GLY A 11 36.49 33.07 8.97
CA GLY A 11 35.13 33.57 9.22
C GLY A 11 34.22 33.52 7.99
N SER A 12 34.74 33.79 6.78
CA SER A 12 33.96 33.70 5.55
C SER A 12 33.63 32.26 5.16
N HIS A 13 34.56 31.32 5.38
CA HIS A 13 34.31 29.90 5.13
C HIS A 13 33.32 29.29 6.14
N LEU A 14 33.42 29.66 7.42
CA LEU A 14 32.47 29.25 8.45
C LEU A 14 31.07 29.81 8.20
N ASN A 15 30.93 31.07 7.81
CA ASN A 15 29.64 31.64 7.41
C ASN A 15 29.06 30.96 6.18
N ALA A 16 29.88 30.64 5.18
CA ALA A 16 29.43 29.87 4.02
C ALA A 16 28.98 28.44 4.39
N TYR A 17 29.64 27.81 5.36
CA TYR A 17 29.27 26.49 5.88
C TYR A 17 27.98 26.53 6.69
N LEU A 18 27.85 27.50 7.61
CA LEU A 18 26.65 27.71 8.41
C LEU A 18 25.45 28.09 7.54
N HIS A 19 25.65 28.91 6.52
CA HIS A 19 24.61 29.25 5.56
C HIS A 19 24.19 28.03 4.71
N ARG A 20 25.12 27.15 4.34
CA ARG A 20 24.81 25.92 3.59
C ARG A 20 24.07 24.89 4.44
N MET A 21 24.40 24.77 5.73
CA MET A 21 23.67 23.91 6.68
C MET A 21 22.26 24.45 6.98
N ARG A 22 22.09 25.77 7.08
CA ARG A 22 20.77 26.39 7.31
C ARG A 22 19.83 26.29 6.11
N VAL A 23 20.38 26.23 4.90
CA VAL A 23 19.62 26.00 3.65
C VAL A 23 19.21 24.53 3.51
N GLN A 24 19.97 23.58 4.06
CA GLN A 24 19.59 22.16 4.08
C GLN A 24 18.59 21.80 5.18
N SER A 25 18.51 22.56 6.27
CA SER A 25 17.50 22.34 7.33
C SER A 25 16.08 22.79 6.95
N HIS A 26 15.94 23.56 5.87
CA HIS A 26 14.63 23.98 5.38
C HIS A 26 14.09 23.01 4.33
N ARG A 27 13.06 22.26 4.74
CA ARG A 27 12.07 21.50 3.94
C ARG A 27 12.17 19.97 3.99
N TRP A 28 12.09 19.42 5.20
CA TRP A 28 11.13 18.33 5.42
C TRP A 28 9.72 18.94 5.40
N THR A 29 9.28 19.44 4.25
CA THR A 29 7.88 19.80 4.06
C THR A 29 7.17 18.52 3.73
N ALA A 30 6.42 17.97 4.69
CA ALA A 30 5.53 16.84 4.44
C ALA A 30 4.73 17.14 3.17
N ARG A 31 4.97 16.36 2.11
CA ARG A 31 4.20 16.48 0.86
C ARG A 31 2.81 15.93 1.13
N GLU A 32 1.78 16.69 0.76
CA GLU A 32 0.42 16.19 0.80
C GLU A 32 0.23 15.06 -0.22
N PRO A 33 -0.48 13.97 0.14
CA PRO A 33 -0.74 12.88 -0.77
C PRO A 33 -1.67 13.32 -1.91
N ASP A 34 -1.38 12.90 -3.13
CA ASP A 34 -2.36 12.97 -4.22
C ASP A 34 -3.37 11.83 -4.05
N TRP A 35 -4.54 12.18 -3.53
CA TRP A 35 -5.61 11.23 -3.26
C TRP A 35 -6.13 10.51 -4.50
N ALA A 36 -6.15 11.19 -5.66
CA ALA A 36 -6.59 10.56 -6.91
C ALA A 36 -5.60 9.49 -7.36
N ILE A 37 -4.30 9.78 -7.27
CA ILE A 37 -3.25 8.81 -7.58
C ILE A 37 -3.26 7.65 -6.58
N GLY A 38 -3.44 7.94 -5.28
CA GLY A 38 -3.60 6.91 -4.24
C GLY A 38 -4.78 5.98 -4.50
N ALA A 39 -5.93 6.53 -4.86
CA ALA A 39 -7.13 5.77 -5.22
C ALA A 39 -6.90 4.86 -6.44
N LEU A 40 -6.30 5.41 -7.51
CA LEU A 40 -5.98 4.66 -8.73
C LEU A 40 -4.95 3.55 -8.47
N ALA A 41 -3.95 3.83 -7.64
CA ALA A 41 -2.93 2.85 -7.27
C ALA A 41 -3.54 1.67 -6.49
N GLY A 42 -4.38 1.97 -5.50
CA GLY A 42 -5.11 0.94 -4.74
C GLY A 42 -6.08 0.13 -5.59
N PHE A 43 -6.84 0.80 -6.46
CA PHE A 43 -7.75 0.15 -7.41
C PHE A 43 -7.01 -0.81 -8.35
N GLY A 44 -5.92 -0.33 -8.97
CA GLY A 44 -5.11 -1.13 -9.89
C GLY A 44 -4.44 -2.32 -9.21
N ALA A 45 -3.86 -2.10 -8.03
CA ALA A 45 -3.24 -3.18 -7.25
C ALA A 45 -4.25 -4.23 -6.78
N GLY A 46 -5.45 -3.81 -6.33
CA GLY A 46 -6.53 -4.73 -5.98
C GLY A 46 -6.96 -5.58 -7.18
N GLY A 47 -7.09 -4.96 -8.36
CA GLY A 47 -7.38 -5.70 -9.60
C GLY A 47 -6.33 -6.76 -9.93
N ILE A 48 -5.05 -6.45 -9.72
CA ILE A 48 -3.94 -7.39 -9.97
C ILE A 48 -4.00 -8.58 -9.01
N VAL A 49 -4.14 -8.33 -7.71
CA VAL A 49 -4.22 -9.40 -6.71
C VAL A 49 -5.43 -10.29 -6.96
N MET A 50 -6.59 -9.71 -7.25
CA MET A 50 -7.79 -10.49 -7.58
C MET A 50 -7.59 -11.43 -8.78
N LEU A 51 -6.96 -10.95 -9.86
CA LEU A 51 -6.66 -11.78 -11.02
C LEU A 51 -5.67 -12.90 -10.67
N MET A 52 -4.67 -12.59 -9.83
CA MET A 52 -3.69 -13.56 -9.35
C MET A 52 -4.34 -14.63 -8.46
N GLU A 53 -5.22 -14.25 -7.54
CA GLU A 53 -5.95 -15.17 -6.67
C GLU A 53 -6.81 -16.14 -7.47
N LEU A 54 -7.53 -15.64 -8.47
CA LEU A 54 -8.36 -16.49 -9.34
C LEU A 54 -7.51 -17.43 -10.20
N ALA A 55 -6.41 -16.93 -10.77
CA ALA A 55 -5.48 -17.73 -11.55
C ALA A 55 -4.82 -18.82 -10.70
N PHE A 56 -4.42 -18.49 -9.47
CA PHE A 56 -3.83 -19.42 -8.53
C PHE A 56 -4.83 -20.50 -8.13
N ALA A 57 -6.06 -20.12 -7.76
CA ALA A 57 -7.10 -21.08 -7.40
C ALA A 57 -7.41 -22.07 -8.53
N ALA A 58 -7.46 -21.57 -9.78
CA ALA A 58 -7.62 -22.40 -10.97
C ALA A 58 -6.44 -23.36 -11.19
N ALA A 59 -5.21 -22.88 -10.98
CA ALA A 59 -4.00 -23.67 -11.18
C ALA A 59 -3.85 -24.84 -10.18
N ILE A 60 -4.30 -24.65 -8.93
CA ILE A 60 -4.20 -25.69 -7.88
C ILE A 60 -5.48 -26.54 -7.73
N GLY A 61 -6.49 -26.30 -8.56
CA GLY A 61 -7.75 -27.07 -8.55
C GLY A 61 -8.61 -26.87 -7.32
N THR A 62 -8.41 -25.78 -6.56
CA THR A 62 -9.29 -25.40 -5.45
C THR A 62 -10.55 -24.72 -5.95
N ASP A 63 -11.61 -24.69 -5.13
CA ASP A 63 -12.84 -23.99 -5.48
C ASP A 63 -12.58 -22.48 -5.70
N PRO A 64 -12.67 -21.98 -6.96
CA PRO A 64 -12.35 -20.60 -7.29
C PRO A 64 -13.36 -19.60 -6.70
N TRP A 65 -14.51 -20.09 -6.23
CA TRP A 65 -15.58 -19.27 -5.68
C TRP A 65 -15.51 -19.13 -4.15
N ARG A 66 -14.61 -19.86 -3.47
CA ARG A 66 -14.50 -19.80 -2.01
C ARG A 66 -14.07 -18.42 -1.52
N VAL A 67 -12.97 -17.90 -2.07
CA VAL A 67 -12.46 -16.56 -1.71
C VAL A 67 -13.47 -15.46 -2.04
N PRO A 68 -14.09 -15.42 -3.25
CA PRO A 68 -15.18 -14.49 -3.53
C PRO A 68 -16.31 -14.52 -2.49
N ARG A 69 -16.75 -15.70 -2.01
CA ARG A 69 -17.79 -15.77 -0.96
C ARG A 69 -17.32 -15.20 0.38
N LEU A 70 -16.07 -15.48 0.79
CA LEU A 70 -15.50 -14.94 2.02
C LEU A 70 -15.44 -13.40 1.98
N VAL A 71 -15.11 -12.82 0.83
CA VAL A 71 -15.10 -11.37 0.61
C VAL A 71 -16.52 -10.80 0.51
N ALA A 72 -17.41 -11.42 -0.26
CA ALA A 72 -18.80 -10.98 -0.41
C ALA A 72 -19.57 -10.96 0.91
N ALA A 73 -19.22 -11.83 1.85
CA ALA A 73 -19.81 -11.85 3.20
C ALA A 73 -19.63 -10.54 3.97
N LEU A 74 -18.66 -9.69 3.61
CA LEU A 74 -18.53 -8.33 4.16
C LEU A 74 -19.73 -7.45 3.84
N ALA A 75 -20.37 -7.66 2.68
CA ALA A 75 -21.53 -6.90 2.22
C ALA A 75 -22.85 -7.65 2.42
N LEU A 76 -22.85 -8.96 2.16
CA LEU A 76 -24.05 -9.81 2.15
C LEU A 76 -24.28 -10.57 3.47
N GLY A 77 -23.31 -10.54 4.39
CA GLY A 77 -23.34 -11.31 5.63
C GLY A 77 -22.92 -12.77 5.47
N SER A 78 -22.83 -13.47 6.60
CA SER A 78 -22.32 -14.85 6.67
C SER A 78 -23.18 -15.95 5.99
N PRO A 79 -24.50 -15.81 5.74
CA PRO A 79 -25.26 -16.86 5.06
C PRO A 79 -24.74 -17.22 3.66
N VAL A 80 -24.10 -16.27 2.97
CA VAL A 80 -23.49 -16.49 1.65
C VAL A 80 -22.40 -17.57 1.65
N LEU A 81 -21.81 -17.85 2.82
CA LEU A 81 -20.73 -18.82 2.98
C LEU A 81 -21.20 -20.29 2.87
N GLN A 82 -22.51 -20.53 3.01
CA GLN A 82 -23.12 -21.87 2.94
C GLN A 82 -23.54 -22.24 1.51
N VAL A 83 -23.49 -21.29 0.58
CA VAL A 83 -23.89 -21.49 -0.81
C VAL A 83 -22.69 -22.00 -1.61
N GLY A 84 -22.89 -23.04 -2.43
CA GLY A 84 -21.85 -23.60 -3.30
C GLY A 84 -21.94 -23.09 -4.74
N GLY A 85 -20.81 -23.15 -5.46
CA GLY A 85 -20.76 -22.83 -6.89
C GLY A 85 -20.81 -21.33 -7.23
N TYR A 86 -21.09 -21.05 -8.49
CA TYR A 86 -21.15 -19.70 -9.05
C TYR A 86 -22.44 -18.96 -8.62
N SER A 87 -22.30 -17.68 -8.30
CA SER A 87 -23.41 -16.75 -8.15
C SER A 87 -22.98 -15.38 -8.66
N LEU A 88 -23.79 -14.78 -9.55
CA LEU A 88 -23.55 -13.43 -10.06
C LEU A 88 -23.59 -12.39 -8.94
N GLU A 89 -24.50 -12.54 -7.98
CA GLU A 89 -24.62 -11.66 -6.82
C GLU A 89 -23.35 -11.70 -5.97
N VAL A 90 -22.84 -12.89 -5.68
CA VAL A 90 -21.58 -13.09 -4.94
C VAL A 90 -20.42 -12.45 -5.68
N LEU A 91 -20.34 -12.67 -7.00
CA LEU A 91 -19.28 -12.11 -7.83
C LEU A 91 -19.31 -10.58 -7.76
N VAL A 92 -20.47 -9.95 -7.99
CA VAL A 92 -20.61 -8.49 -7.96
C VAL A 92 -20.29 -7.93 -6.57
N ALA A 93 -20.79 -8.55 -5.50
CA ALA A 93 -20.52 -8.12 -4.14
C ALA A 93 -19.03 -8.26 -3.79
N ALA A 94 -18.39 -9.37 -4.15
CA ALA A 94 -16.96 -9.59 -3.94
C ALA A 94 -16.13 -8.54 -4.69
N LEU A 95 -16.43 -8.28 -5.97
CA LEU A 95 -15.76 -7.27 -6.78
C LEU A 95 -15.91 -5.88 -6.16
N ALA A 96 -17.11 -5.49 -5.78
CA ALA A 96 -17.38 -4.20 -5.18
C ALA A 96 -16.56 -4.02 -3.89
N VAL A 97 -16.60 -4.99 -2.98
CA VAL A 97 -15.83 -4.97 -1.73
C VAL A 97 -14.33 -4.92 -2.01
N HIS A 98 -13.82 -5.73 -2.93
CA HIS A 98 -12.39 -5.81 -3.23
C HIS A 98 -11.85 -4.48 -3.80
N TYR A 99 -12.56 -3.87 -4.75
CA TYR A 99 -12.15 -2.58 -5.30
C TYR A 99 -12.31 -1.43 -4.29
N LEU A 100 -13.37 -1.44 -3.47
CA LEU A 100 -13.55 -0.43 -2.42
C LEU A 100 -12.42 -0.50 -1.37
N LEU A 101 -12.10 -1.70 -0.90
CA LEU A 101 -10.99 -1.91 0.03
C LEU A 101 -9.64 -1.60 -0.62
N GLY A 102 -9.41 -2.05 -1.85
CA GLY A 102 -8.20 -1.74 -2.61
C GLY A 102 -7.98 -0.24 -2.74
N THR A 103 -9.00 0.51 -3.20
CA THR A 103 -8.97 1.97 -3.26
C THR A 103 -8.73 2.60 -1.89
N PHE A 104 -9.44 2.16 -0.85
CA PHE A 104 -9.27 2.68 0.51
C PHE A 104 -7.84 2.48 1.02
N PHE A 105 -7.28 1.28 0.90
CA PHE A 105 -5.91 1.01 1.33
C PHE A 105 -4.87 1.69 0.45
N GLY A 106 -5.16 1.95 -0.83
CA GLY A 106 -4.33 2.81 -1.68
C GLY A 106 -4.27 4.26 -1.20
N LEU A 107 -5.39 4.82 -0.72
CA LEU A 107 -5.43 6.14 -0.09
C LEU A 107 -4.60 6.18 1.19
N VAL A 108 -4.74 5.16 2.05
CA VAL A 108 -3.94 5.02 3.27
C VAL A 108 -2.46 4.92 2.94
N LEU A 109 -2.09 4.09 1.96
CA LEU A 109 -0.70 3.96 1.53
C LEU A 109 -0.15 5.29 1.00
N ALA A 110 -0.90 6.02 0.18
CA ALA A 110 -0.49 7.34 -0.32
C ALA A 110 -0.25 8.32 0.84
N ALA A 111 -1.16 8.36 1.82
CA ALA A 111 -1.02 9.18 3.02
C ALA A 111 0.22 8.81 3.86
N LEU A 112 0.64 7.54 3.83
CA LEU A 112 1.86 7.08 4.48
C LEU A 112 3.12 7.34 3.63
N MET A 113 3.04 7.27 2.31
CA MET A 113 4.22 7.42 1.45
C MET A 113 4.57 8.88 1.19
N ALA A 114 3.59 9.75 0.97
CA ALA A 114 3.80 11.13 0.52
C ALA A 114 4.57 11.99 1.53
N PRO A 115 4.24 12.03 2.84
CA PRO A 115 4.91 12.90 3.81
C PRO A 115 6.38 12.55 4.02
N PHE A 116 6.74 11.28 3.84
CA PHE A 116 8.09 10.76 4.06
C PHE A 116 8.87 10.51 2.76
N HIS A 117 8.31 10.90 1.60
CA HIS A 117 8.94 10.72 0.29
C HIS A 117 9.37 9.27 0.01
N LEU A 118 8.56 8.29 0.43
CA LEU A 118 8.86 6.86 0.27
C LEU A 118 8.80 6.39 -1.20
N ASP A 119 8.30 7.23 -2.10
CA ASP A 119 8.28 7.05 -3.55
C ASP A 119 9.54 7.58 -4.27
N SER A 120 10.52 8.09 -3.52
CA SER A 120 11.78 8.66 -4.04
C SER A 120 12.62 7.68 -4.88
N SER A 121 12.53 6.37 -4.62
CA SER A 121 13.19 5.32 -5.41
C SER A 121 12.28 4.10 -5.60
N VAL A 122 12.60 3.24 -6.58
CA VAL A 122 11.85 1.98 -6.79
C VAL A 122 11.94 1.10 -5.54
N VAL A 123 13.15 0.94 -5.00
CA VAL A 123 13.41 0.10 -3.83
C VAL A 123 12.62 0.59 -2.62
N MET A 124 12.61 1.90 -2.36
CA MET A 124 11.85 2.45 -1.24
C MET A 124 10.35 2.24 -1.40
N ALA A 125 9.80 2.42 -2.60
CA ALA A 125 8.39 2.16 -2.87
C ALA A 125 8.02 0.68 -2.69
N VAL A 126 8.89 -0.24 -3.13
CA VAL A 126 8.71 -1.68 -2.93
C VAL A 126 8.74 -2.03 -1.45
N VAL A 127 9.74 -1.54 -0.69
CA VAL A 127 9.87 -1.84 0.74
C VAL A 127 8.69 -1.26 1.54
N ALA A 128 8.33 0.01 1.29
CA ALA A 128 7.20 0.65 1.94
C ALA A 128 5.89 -0.10 1.65
N GLY A 129 5.67 -0.45 0.38
CA GLY A 129 4.53 -1.25 -0.06
C GLY A 129 4.49 -2.63 0.60
N ALA A 130 5.60 -3.37 0.61
CA ALA A 130 5.68 -4.70 1.22
C ALA A 130 5.40 -4.66 2.72
N VAL A 131 5.98 -3.70 3.45
CA VAL A 131 5.75 -3.51 4.88
C VAL A 131 4.27 -3.15 5.13
N PHE A 132 3.72 -2.23 4.35
CA PHE A 132 2.30 -1.88 4.44
C PHE A 132 1.39 -3.09 4.20
N GLY A 133 1.66 -3.87 3.16
CA GLY A 133 0.92 -5.10 2.85
C GLY A 133 0.99 -6.12 4.00
N LEU A 134 2.16 -6.33 4.57
CA LEU A 134 2.32 -7.23 5.71
C LEU A 134 1.53 -6.74 6.94
N LEU A 135 1.60 -5.45 7.26
CA LEU A 135 0.83 -4.86 8.36
C LEU A 135 -0.67 -4.98 8.11
N LEU A 136 -1.10 -4.79 6.86
CA LEU A 136 -2.48 -4.95 6.45
C LEU A 136 -2.96 -6.40 6.62
N TYR A 137 -2.15 -7.39 6.25
CA TYR A 137 -2.42 -8.80 6.51
C TYR A 137 -2.62 -9.06 8.01
N LEU A 138 -1.69 -8.57 8.84
CA LEU A 138 -1.78 -8.75 10.29
C LEU A 138 -3.06 -8.12 10.85
N PHE A 139 -3.38 -6.91 10.41
CA PHE A 139 -4.61 -6.23 10.80
C PHE A 139 -5.87 -7.02 10.38
N ASN A 140 -5.98 -7.40 9.10
CA ASN A 140 -7.15 -8.10 8.58
C ASN A 140 -7.35 -9.48 9.22
N PHE A 141 -6.28 -10.24 9.43
CA PHE A 141 -6.44 -11.62 9.87
C PHE A 141 -6.24 -11.85 11.36
N TYR A 142 -5.73 -10.88 12.13
CA TYR A 142 -5.57 -11.01 13.58
C TYR A 142 -6.38 -9.98 14.38
N VAL A 143 -6.70 -8.81 13.81
CA VAL A 143 -7.55 -7.81 14.48
C VAL A 143 -9.00 -7.98 14.03
N ILE A 144 -9.26 -7.90 12.72
CA ILE A 144 -10.63 -7.93 12.18
C ILE A 144 -11.33 -9.27 12.41
N THR A 145 -10.59 -10.38 12.50
CA THR A 145 -11.15 -11.70 12.82
C THR A 145 -11.80 -11.79 14.19
N SER A 146 -11.57 -10.83 15.10
CA SER A 146 -12.32 -10.72 16.36
C SER A 146 -13.79 -10.35 16.14
N VAL A 147 -14.12 -9.72 15.02
CA VAL A 147 -15.48 -9.28 14.64
C VAL A 147 -16.03 -10.11 13.48
N LEU A 148 -15.17 -10.50 12.54
CA LEU A 148 -15.52 -11.26 11.34
C LEU A 148 -14.78 -12.62 11.34
N PRO A 149 -15.21 -13.59 12.18
CA PRO A 149 -14.42 -14.77 12.50
C PRO A 149 -14.16 -15.71 11.31
N TRP A 150 -15.00 -15.68 10.28
CA TRP A 150 -14.82 -16.52 9.08
C TRP A 150 -13.54 -16.20 8.30
N PHE A 151 -12.99 -14.99 8.44
CA PHE A 151 -11.72 -14.64 7.81
C PHE A 151 -10.53 -15.41 8.39
N ALA A 152 -10.67 -16.07 9.54
CA ALA A 152 -9.61 -16.91 10.09
C ALA A 152 -9.20 -18.05 9.14
N GLU A 153 -10.11 -18.50 8.25
CA GLU A 153 -9.82 -19.50 7.21
C GLU A 153 -8.76 -19.03 6.20
N MET A 154 -8.68 -17.73 5.95
CA MET A 154 -7.73 -17.12 5.02
C MET A 154 -6.35 -16.89 5.66
N ARG A 155 -6.10 -17.42 6.86
CA ARG A 155 -4.76 -17.35 7.45
C ARG A 155 -3.85 -18.36 6.75
N GLY A 156 -2.83 -17.85 6.06
CA GLY A 156 -1.76 -18.67 5.53
C GLY A 156 -0.77 -17.86 4.70
N TRP A 157 0.32 -18.51 4.29
CA TRP A 157 1.38 -17.88 3.51
C TRP A 157 0.90 -17.35 2.16
N VAL A 158 -0.05 -18.01 1.50
CA VAL A 158 -0.62 -17.53 0.24
C VAL A 158 -1.26 -16.14 0.42
N THR A 159 -2.03 -15.96 1.48
CA THR A 159 -2.69 -14.68 1.77
C THR A 159 -1.70 -13.61 2.23
N VAL A 160 -0.63 -13.99 2.94
CA VAL A 160 0.50 -13.07 3.23
C VAL A 160 1.11 -12.57 1.92
N LEU A 161 1.42 -13.48 0.99
CA LEU A 161 2.02 -13.13 -0.30
C LEU A 161 1.09 -12.21 -1.11
N GLY A 162 -0.21 -12.50 -1.16
CA GLY A 162 -1.18 -11.63 -1.85
C GLY A 162 -1.25 -10.21 -1.25
N HIS A 163 -1.14 -10.07 0.08
CA HIS A 163 -1.13 -8.75 0.71
C HIS A 163 0.19 -7.99 0.48
N VAL A 164 1.32 -8.69 0.53
CA VAL A 164 2.63 -8.11 0.20
C VAL A 164 2.64 -7.67 -1.27
N GLU A 165 2.14 -8.50 -2.19
CA GLU A 165 1.98 -8.17 -3.60
C GLU A 165 1.09 -6.93 -3.78
N PHE A 166 -0.08 -6.89 -3.15
CA PHE A 166 -0.97 -5.72 -3.17
C PHE A 166 -0.20 -4.46 -2.77
N GLY A 167 0.47 -4.48 -1.62
CA GLY A 167 1.19 -3.32 -1.11
C GLY A 167 2.32 -2.88 -2.03
N VAL A 168 3.12 -3.82 -2.54
CA VAL A 168 4.20 -3.54 -3.51
C VAL A 168 3.64 -2.91 -4.78
N MET A 169 2.58 -3.50 -5.36
CA MET A 169 1.98 -2.99 -6.59
C MET A 169 1.35 -1.62 -6.38
N ALA A 170 0.64 -1.40 -5.27
CA ALA A 170 0.08 -0.10 -4.94
C ALA A 170 1.19 0.96 -4.79
N GLY A 171 2.29 0.64 -4.09
CA GLY A 171 3.42 1.55 -3.93
C GLY A 171 4.14 1.88 -5.25
N LEU A 172 4.31 0.87 -6.12
CA LEU A 172 4.91 1.05 -7.45
C LEU A 172 4.02 1.88 -8.38
N ILE A 173 2.71 1.61 -8.42
CA ILE A 173 1.76 2.36 -9.25
C ILE A 173 1.66 3.81 -8.75
N TYR A 174 1.53 4.01 -7.44
CA TYR A 174 1.50 5.34 -6.83
C TYR A 174 2.73 6.16 -7.24
N ARG A 175 3.93 5.59 -7.04
CA ARG A 175 5.20 6.21 -7.46
C ARG A 175 5.25 6.50 -8.96
N MET A 176 4.82 5.55 -9.79
CA MET A 176 4.87 5.71 -11.25
C MET A 176 4.00 6.88 -11.70
N LEU A 177 2.79 7.00 -11.16
CA LEU A 177 1.84 8.04 -11.53
C LEU A 177 2.25 9.41 -10.96
N GLU A 178 2.74 9.48 -9.71
CA GLU A 178 3.28 10.71 -9.10
C GLU A 178 4.43 11.30 -9.92
N ARG A 179 5.27 10.46 -10.53
CA ARG A 179 6.40 10.91 -11.38
C ARG A 179 5.99 11.44 -12.75
N ARG A 180 4.76 11.17 -13.19
CA ARG A 180 4.23 11.63 -14.48
C ARG A 180 3.43 12.93 -14.37
N ARG A 181 3.26 13.43 -13.15
CA ARG A 181 2.62 14.70 -12.85
C ARG A 181 3.65 15.83 -12.93
#